data_AF-A0A730ZJF6-F1
#
_entry.id   AF-A0A730ZJF6-F1
#
_cell.length_a   1.000
_cell.length_b   1.000
_cell.length_c   1.000
_cell.angle_alpha   90.00
_cell.angle_beta   90.00
_cell.angle_gamma   90.00
#
_symmetry.space_group_name_H-M   'P 1'
#
loop_
_entity.id
_entity.type
_entity.pdbx_description
1 polymer ?
#
loop_
_entity_poly.entity_id
_entity_poly.type
_entity_poly.pdbx_seq_one_letter_code
_entity_poly.pdbx_strand_id
1 'polypeptide(L)'
;YYIVGLLAEAFLEKHPGAKIIHDPRLTWNTEAVVTAAGGTPVMSKTGHAFIKERMRLEDAVYGGEMSAHHYFRDFAYCDSGMIPWLL
;
A
#
# COMPACT_ATOMS: atom_id res chain seq x y z
N TYR A 1 -9.14 -7.08 3.45
CA TYR A 1 -8.26 -7.15 4.62
C TYR A 1 -6.91 -7.75 4.26
N TYR A 2 -6.81 -9.05 3.93
CA TYR A 2 -5.52 -9.71 3.65
C TYR A 2 -4.83 -9.28 2.34
N ILE A 3 -5.59 -8.88 1.31
CA ILE A 3 -5.04 -8.47 0.01
C ILE A 3 -4.07 -7.28 0.13
N VAL A 4 -4.33 -6.34 1.05
CA VAL A 4 -3.43 -5.20 1.25
C VAL A 4 -2.06 -5.67 1.73
N GLY A 5 -2.02 -6.58 2.71
CA GLY A 5 -0.77 -7.18 3.19
C GLY A 5 -0.06 -8.00 2.10
N LEU A 6 -0.81 -8.85 1.38
CA LEU A 6 -0.27 -9.69 0.30
C LEU A 6 0.42 -8.85 -0.79
N LEU A 7 -0.26 -7.81 -1.29
CA LEU A 7 0.33 -6.95 -2.30
C LEU A 7 1.51 -6.14 -1.74
N ALA A 8 1.43 -5.69 -0.48
CA ALA A 8 2.53 -4.98 0.15
C ALA A 8 3.80 -5.83 0.23
N GLU A 9 3.68 -7.11 0.60
CA GLU A 9 4.78 -8.07 0.62
C GLU A 9 5.40 -8.22 -0.79
N ALA A 10 4.58 -8.43 -1.82
CA ALA A 10 5.04 -8.55 -3.20
C ALA A 10 5.81 -7.30 -3.71
N PHE A 11 5.40 -6.10 -3.27
CA PHE A 11 6.14 -4.88 -3.58
C PHE A 11 7.44 -4.73 -2.78
N LEU A 12 7.47 -5.20 -1.53
CA LEU A 12 8.67 -5.14 -0.69
C LEU A 12 9.75 -6.13 -1.13
N GLU A 13 9.38 -7.25 -1.75
CA GLU A 13 10.35 -8.14 -2.42
C GLU A 13 11.13 -7.42 -3.53
N LYS A 14 10.46 -6.54 -4.29
CA LYS A 14 11.05 -5.77 -5.40
C LYS A 14 11.66 -4.45 -4.94
N HIS A 15 11.15 -3.89 -3.85
CA HIS A 15 11.57 -2.60 -3.29
C HIS A 15 11.82 -2.72 -1.78
N PRO A 16 12.94 -3.35 -1.37
CA PRO A 16 13.28 -3.52 0.04
C PRO A 16 13.33 -2.18 0.78
N GLY A 17 12.75 -2.12 1.99
CA GLY A 17 12.74 -0.90 2.82
C GLY A 17 11.71 0.15 2.40
N ALA A 18 10.89 -0.09 1.37
CA ALA A 18 9.91 0.88 0.92
C ALA A 18 8.79 1.13 1.93
N LYS A 19 8.14 2.30 1.80
CA LYS A 19 6.95 2.65 2.59
C LYS A 19 5.69 2.14 1.91
N ILE A 20 4.73 1.73 2.73
CA ILE A 20 3.42 1.23 2.31
C ILE A 20 2.33 2.04 2.97
N ILE A 21 1.47 2.69 2.19
CA ILE A 21 0.34 3.46 2.73
C ILE A 21 -0.84 2.54 2.98
N HIS A 22 -1.49 2.66 4.14
CA HIS A 22 -2.74 1.97 4.44
C HIS A 22 -3.74 2.85 5.19
N ASP A 23 -5.01 2.47 5.14
CA ASP A 23 -6.09 3.16 5.83
C ASP A 23 -6.29 2.67 7.28
N PRO A 24 -6.95 3.45 8.17
CA PRO A 24 -7.09 3.13 9.58
C PRO A 24 -8.20 2.11 9.90
N ARG A 25 -8.99 1.67 8.90
CA ARG A 25 -10.18 0.82 9.14
C ARG A 25 -9.81 -0.55 9.69
N LEU A 26 -8.76 -1.16 9.14
CA LEU A 26 -8.27 -2.48 9.54
C LEU A 26 -6.76 -2.54 9.34
N THR A 27 -5.97 -2.51 10.42
CA THR A 27 -4.54 -2.18 10.33
C THR A 27 -3.59 -3.32 10.68
N TRP A 28 -3.89 -4.12 11.72
CA TRP A 28 -2.91 -5.05 12.32
C TRP A 28 -2.25 -6.02 11.35
N ASN A 29 -3.02 -6.64 10.44
CA ASN A 29 -2.43 -7.54 9.45
C ASN A 29 -1.46 -6.80 8.52
N THR A 30 -1.84 -5.63 8.02
CA THR A 30 -1.00 -4.84 7.10
C THR A 30 0.27 -4.39 7.79
N GLU A 31 0.17 -3.86 9.02
CA GLU A 31 1.33 -3.41 9.79
C GLU A 31 2.29 -4.57 10.08
N ALA A 32 1.77 -5.74 10.48
CA ALA A 32 2.57 -6.93 10.75
C ALA A 32 3.30 -7.44 9.50
N VAL A 33 2.59 -7.60 8.37
CA VAL A 33 3.18 -8.09 7.12
C VAL A 33 4.23 -7.11 6.57
N VAL A 34 3.92 -5.81 6.55
CA VAL A 34 4.85 -4.79 6.05
C VAL A 34 6.12 -4.76 6.90
N THR A 35 5.98 -4.79 8.22
CA THR A 35 7.14 -4.79 9.13
C THR A 35 7.96 -6.07 8.98
N ALA A 36 7.32 -7.24 8.88
CA ALA A 36 7.99 -8.52 8.69
C ALA A 36 8.75 -8.60 7.36
N ALA A 37 8.22 -8.00 6.29
CA ALA A 37 8.86 -7.89 4.98
C ALA A 37 9.91 -6.76 4.90
N GLY A 38 10.25 -6.11 6.02
CA GLY A 38 11.30 -5.07 6.09
C GLY A 38 10.89 -3.71 5.53
N GLY A 39 9.58 -3.48 5.34
CA GLY A 39 9.02 -2.20 4.92
C GLY A 39 8.62 -1.30 6.10
N THR A 40 8.11 -0.11 5.77
CA THR A 40 7.55 0.82 6.77
C THR A 40 6.06 1.05 6.50
N PRO A 41 5.16 0.60 7.39
CA PRO A 41 3.74 0.90 7.24
C PRO A 41 3.47 2.35 7.62
N VAL A 42 2.72 3.08 6.79
CA VAL A 42 2.34 4.47 7.03
C VAL A 42 0.83 4.60 6.93
N MET A 43 0.21 4.91 8.05
CA MET A 43 -1.23 5.15 8.10
C MET A 43 -1.60 6.48 7.41
N SER A 44 -2.71 6.49 6.68
CA SER A 44 -3.32 7.67 6.09
C SER A 44 -4.84 7.64 6.25
N LYS A 45 -5.49 8.81 6.23
CA LYS A 45 -6.95 8.90 6.23
C LYS A 45 -7.52 8.13 5.03
N THR A 46 -8.62 7.39 5.22
CA THR A 46 -9.34 6.70 4.15
C THR A 46 -9.80 7.69 3.07
N GLY A 47 -9.72 7.27 1.80
CA GLY A 47 -10.16 8.01 0.64
C GLY A 47 -9.03 8.27 -0.36
N HIS A 48 -9.34 8.10 -1.65
CA HIS A 48 -8.35 8.15 -2.72
C HIS A 48 -7.49 9.42 -2.73
N ALA A 49 -8.06 10.59 -2.41
CA ALA A 49 -7.30 11.83 -2.38
C ALA A 49 -6.18 11.80 -1.32
N PHE A 50 -6.52 11.39 -0.09
CA PHE A 50 -5.59 11.33 1.04
C PHE A 50 -4.54 10.24 0.87
N ILE A 51 -4.91 9.09 0.29
CA ILE A 51 -3.94 8.04 -0.02
C ILE A 51 -2.94 8.52 -1.07
N LYS A 52 -3.42 9.07 -2.20
CA LYS A 52 -2.54 9.58 -3.27
C LYS A 52 -1.65 10.73 -2.81
N GLU A 53 -2.19 11.65 -2.00
CA GLU A 53 -1.40 12.71 -1.37
C GLU A 53 -0.31 12.14 -0.47
N ARG A 54 -0.67 11.24 0.46
CA ARG A 54 0.28 10.64 1.39
C ARG A 54 1.35 9.82 0.69
N MET A 55 0.99 9.07 -0.36
CA MET A 55 1.97 8.30 -1.13
C MET A 55 3.02 9.21 -1.77
N ARG A 56 2.61 10.36 -2.34
CA ARG A 56 3.55 11.33 -2.93
C ARG A 56 4.44 11.99 -1.89
N LEU A 57 3.87 12.34 -0.73
CA LEU A 57 4.64 12.94 0.37
C LEU A 57 5.70 11.97 0.92
N GLU A 58 5.39 10.68 0.93
CA GLU A 58 6.25 9.67 1.54
C GLU A 58 7.14 8.92 0.54
N ASP A 59 6.93 9.14 -0.76
CA ASP A 59 7.47 8.33 -1.87
C ASP A 59 7.18 6.82 -1.69
N ALA A 60 5.94 6.52 -1.27
CA ALA A 60 5.52 5.15 -1.01
C ALA A 60 5.27 4.38 -2.30
N VAL A 61 5.79 3.14 -2.38
CA VAL A 61 5.72 2.32 -3.59
C VAL A 61 4.31 1.79 -3.85
N TYR A 62 3.56 1.53 -2.78
CA TYR A 62 2.23 0.96 -2.81
C TYR A 62 1.35 1.59 -1.72
N GLY A 63 0.07 1.79 -2.05
CA GLY A 63 -0.96 2.19 -1.13
C GLY A 63 -2.17 1.28 -1.27
N GLY A 64 -2.79 0.89 -0.16
CA GLY A 64 -3.95 0.00 -0.19
C GLY A 64 -5.03 0.40 0.79
N GLU A 65 -6.28 0.33 0.35
CA GLU A 65 -7.45 0.49 1.19
C GLU A 65 -8.20 -0.83 1.31
N MET A 66 -8.80 -1.11 2.46
CA MET A 66 -9.58 -2.34 2.64
C MET A 66 -10.78 -2.49 1.67
N SER A 67 -11.21 -1.39 1.03
CA SER A 67 -12.29 -1.31 0.05
C SER A 67 -11.88 -1.68 -1.38
N ALA A 68 -10.78 -2.42 -1.56
CA ALA A 68 -10.25 -2.88 -2.85
C ALA A 68 -9.74 -1.77 -3.79
N HIS A 69 -9.31 -0.64 -3.23
CA HIS A 69 -8.52 0.35 -3.96
C HIS A 69 -7.03 0.13 -3.69
N HIS A 70 -6.28 -0.09 -4.77
CA HIS A 70 -4.87 -0.44 -4.76
C HIS A 70 -4.11 0.54 -5.65
N TYR A 71 -3.21 1.32 -5.07
CA TYR A 71 -2.51 2.45 -5.67
C TYR A 71 -1.04 2.12 -5.86
N PHE A 72 -0.48 2.53 -7.00
CA PHE A 72 0.89 2.17 -7.37
C PHE A 72 1.69 3.41 -7.76
N ARG A 73 2.88 3.59 -7.17
CA ARG A 73 3.75 4.73 -7.45
C ARG A 73 4.01 4.89 -8.94
N ASP A 74 4.44 3.82 -9.58
CA ASP A 74 4.86 3.82 -10.99
C ASP A 74 3.66 3.86 -11.96
N PHE A 75 2.44 3.75 -11.44
CA PHE A 75 1.19 4.02 -12.16
C PHE A 75 0.67 5.44 -11.82
N ALA A 76 1.56 6.42 -11.79
CA ALA A 76 1.26 7.82 -11.46
C ALA A 76 0.55 8.02 -10.11
N TYR A 77 0.82 7.14 -9.14
CA TYR A 77 0.11 7.07 -7.85
C TYR A 77 -1.41 6.82 -7.99
N CYS A 78 -1.86 6.30 -9.12
CA CYS A 78 -3.27 5.99 -9.34
C CYS A 78 -3.59 4.55 -8.96
N ASP A 79 -4.88 4.32 -8.74
CA ASP A 79 -5.42 3.00 -8.52
C ASP A 79 -5.62 2.25 -9.83
N SER A 80 -5.45 0.93 -9.77
CA SER A 80 -5.71 0.03 -10.90
C SER A 80 -6.33 -1.26 -10.39
N GLY A 81 -7.43 -1.68 -11.01
CA GLY A 81 -8.00 -3.01 -10.80
C GLY A 81 -7.28 -4.12 -11.57
N MET A 82 -6.36 -3.76 -12.49
CA MET A 82 -5.66 -4.73 -13.34
C MET A 82 -4.31 -5.16 -12.75
N ILE A 83 -3.58 -4.24 -12.12
CA ILE A 83 -2.26 -4.55 -11.54
C ILE A 83 -2.34 -5.61 -10.42
N PRO A 84 -3.31 -5.57 -9.48
CA PRO A 84 -3.38 -6.54 -8.38
C PRO A 84 -3.40 -8.02 -8.78
N TRP A 85 -4.04 -8.38 -9.89
CA TRP A 85 -4.18 -9.78 -10.30
C TRP A 85 -3.01 -10.27 -11.17
N LEU A 86 -2.23 -9.34 -11.73
CA LEU A 86 -1.03 -9.63 -12.53
C LEU A 86 0.24 -9.79 -11.67
N LEU A 87 0.15 -9.42 -10.38
CA LEU A 87 1.26 -9.44 -9.44
C LEU A 87 1.55 -10.83 -8.88
#